data_AF-A0A9E7CPX4-F1
#
_entry.id   AF-A0A9E7CPX4-F1
#
_cell.length_a   1.000
_cell.length_b   1.000
_cell.length_c   1.000
_cell.angle_alpha   90.00
_cell.angle_beta   90.00
_cell.angle_gamma   90.00
#
_symmetry.space_group_name_H-M   'P 1'
#
loop_
_entity.id
_entity.type
_entity.pdbx_description
1 polymer ?
#
loop_
_entity_poly.entity_id
_entity_poly.type
_entity_poly.pdbx_seq_one_letter_code
_entity_poly.pdbx_strand_id
1 'polypeptide(L)'
;MTYTYISTQDALDCLATKPSQEKPTNLSVDTEFVRKTTYWPKLCLIQLCFSGQTYIIDALSKIDLTPLKPCFDDKTIRKIFHSGRQDVEIFYRLWGVMPKNIADTQILGMVTGFGESVSYEKLCDATLRKKLDKSQQHTDWGKRPLSQRQLDYAATDVVDLEKIYEKLVKGQGKKLIILKKSFNGFPQKKLTNAIQMQLGKKSGSAALKKPFSGGVSNLLPRPEKKSPLKQTQPEAILLKTTY
;
A
#
# COMPACT_ATOMS: atom_id res chain seq x y z
N MET A 1 8.31 6.01 23.00
CA MET A 1 8.91 6.17 21.66
C MET A 1 8.56 7.54 21.14
N THR A 2 9.41 8.22 20.39
CA THR A 2 9.11 9.56 19.85
C THR A 2 8.64 9.43 18.39
N TYR A 3 7.54 10.11 18.06
CA TYR A 3 7.03 10.21 16.70
C TYR A 3 6.37 11.58 16.50
N THR A 4 6.25 12.00 15.24
CA THR A 4 5.48 13.18 14.85
C THR A 4 4.15 12.74 14.25
N TYR A 5 3.04 13.11 14.89
CA TYR A 5 1.70 12.89 14.36
C TYR A 5 1.32 14.01 13.39
N ILE A 6 0.84 13.64 12.20
CA ILE A 6 0.52 14.57 11.11
C ILE A 6 -0.95 14.45 10.76
N SER A 7 -1.72 15.50 11.05
CA SER A 7 -3.15 15.59 10.76
C SER A 7 -3.55 16.90 10.07
N THR A 8 -2.59 17.75 9.70
CA THR A 8 -2.82 19.01 8.99
C THR A 8 -2.05 19.04 7.69
N GLN A 9 -2.55 19.82 6.72
CA GLN A 9 -1.91 19.95 5.42
C GLN A 9 -0.51 20.57 5.54
N ASP A 10 -0.38 21.66 6.30
CA ASP A 10 0.92 22.34 6.51
C ASP A 10 1.99 21.42 7.08
N ALA A 11 1.62 20.55 8.04
CA ALA A 11 2.54 19.58 8.62
C ALA A 11 2.94 18.50 7.61
N LEU A 12 2.00 18.08 6.75
CA LEU A 12 2.27 17.12 5.69
C LEU A 12 3.17 17.71 4.60
N ASP A 13 2.91 18.95 4.18
CA ASP A 13 3.71 19.65 3.17
C ASP A 13 5.13 19.86 3.66
N CYS A 14 5.30 20.24 4.94
CA CYS A 14 6.59 20.31 5.59
C CYS A 14 7.30 18.93 5.57
N LEU A 15 6.61 17.86 5.96
CA LEU A 15 7.16 16.50 5.90
C LEU A 15 7.59 16.12 4.47
N ALA A 16 6.77 16.44 3.47
CA ALA A 16 7.02 16.07 2.08
C ALA A 16 8.34 16.64 1.52
N THR A 17 8.82 17.77 2.06
CA THR A 17 10.11 18.34 1.66
C THR A 17 11.32 17.62 2.27
N LYS A 18 11.17 17.02 3.47
CA LYS A 18 12.28 16.44 4.25
C LYS A 18 13.10 15.38 3.50
N PRO A 19 12.51 14.42 2.77
CA PRO A 19 13.31 13.43 2.04
C PRO A 19 14.28 14.05 1.02
N SER A 20 13.90 15.16 0.38
CA SER A 20 14.79 15.84 -0.58
C SER A 20 15.96 16.57 0.11
N GLN A 21 15.73 17.05 1.33
CA GLN A 21 16.70 17.79 2.15
C GLN A 21 17.67 16.84 2.87
N GLU A 22 17.12 15.80 3.51
CA GLU A 22 17.87 14.84 4.32
C GLU A 22 18.51 13.74 3.46
N LYS A 23 18.02 13.51 2.24
CA LYS A 23 18.49 12.51 1.26
C LYS A 23 18.69 11.12 1.89
N PRO A 24 17.68 10.54 2.56
CA PRO A 24 17.82 9.25 3.19
C PRO A 24 17.99 8.15 2.14
N THR A 25 18.82 7.16 2.43
CA THR A 25 18.99 6.01 1.52
C THR A 25 17.84 5.01 1.63
N ASN A 26 17.19 4.95 2.79
CA ASN A 26 16.08 4.07 3.09
C ASN A 26 14.90 4.85 3.70
N LEU A 27 13.70 4.36 3.45
CA LEU A 27 12.44 4.81 4.01
C LEU A 27 11.64 3.57 4.42
N SER A 28 11.50 3.34 5.72
CA SER A 28 10.56 2.34 6.24
C SER A 28 9.14 2.84 6.04
N VAL A 29 8.26 1.97 5.57
CA VAL A 29 6.86 2.29 5.32
C VAL A 29 5.98 1.17 5.85
N ASP A 30 4.88 1.55 6.48
CA ASP A 30 3.75 0.67 6.79
C ASP A 30 2.42 1.43 6.57
N THR A 31 1.30 0.70 6.55
CA THR A 31 -0.03 1.32 6.54
C THR A 31 -1.01 0.60 7.45
N GLU A 32 -1.97 1.36 7.99
CA GLU A 32 -3.14 0.77 8.63
C GLU A 32 -4.40 1.09 7.83
N PHE A 33 -5.26 0.10 7.63
CA PHE A 33 -6.46 0.22 6.82
C PHE A 33 -7.58 -0.69 7.30
N VAL A 34 -8.82 -0.29 7.05
CA VAL A 34 -9.99 -1.13 7.33
C VAL A 34 -10.57 -1.70 6.04
N ARG A 35 -10.86 -3.01 6.05
CA ARG A 35 -11.63 -3.69 5.02
C ARG A 35 -13.03 -3.96 5.58
N LYS A 36 -13.96 -3.02 5.36
CA LYS A 36 -15.39 -3.19 5.68
C LYS A 36 -16.15 -3.69 4.44
N THR A 37 -17.41 -3.30 4.28
CA THR A 37 -18.29 -3.62 3.14
C THR A 37 -17.83 -3.05 1.79
N THR A 38 -16.68 -2.36 1.75
CA THR A 38 -16.11 -1.79 0.53
C THR A 38 -15.19 -2.80 -0.15
N TYR A 39 -15.28 -2.89 -1.47
CA TYR A 39 -14.37 -3.74 -2.27
C TYR A 39 -12.89 -3.36 -2.08
N TRP A 40 -12.63 -2.09 -1.76
CA TRP A 40 -11.28 -1.55 -1.57
C TRP A 40 -10.99 -1.24 -0.10
N PRO A 41 -9.74 -1.43 0.37
CA PRO A 41 -9.33 -1.02 1.71
C PRO A 41 -9.44 0.49 1.85
N LYS A 42 -9.99 0.94 2.98
CA LYS A 42 -9.97 2.34 3.37
C LYS A 42 -8.69 2.59 4.18
N LEU A 43 -7.76 3.34 3.60
CA LEU A 43 -6.54 3.77 4.26
C LEU A 43 -6.87 4.64 5.48
N CYS A 44 -6.28 4.31 6.62
CA CYS A 44 -6.47 5.00 7.90
C CYS A 44 -5.21 5.70 8.38
N LEU A 45 -4.04 5.08 8.25
CA LEU A 45 -2.75 5.65 8.62
C LEU A 45 -1.67 5.29 7.61
N ILE A 46 -0.69 6.16 7.46
CA ILE A 46 0.61 5.86 6.85
C ILE A 46 1.68 6.09 7.92
N GLN A 47 2.57 5.12 8.09
CA GLN A 47 3.73 5.25 8.96
C GLN A 47 5.00 5.35 8.11
N LEU A 48 5.86 6.31 8.44
CA LEU A 48 7.15 6.50 7.79
C LEU A 48 8.26 6.55 8.83
N CYS A 49 9.40 5.92 8.56
CA CYS A 49 10.62 6.14 9.33
C CYS A 49 11.82 6.28 8.40
N PHE A 50 12.56 7.37 8.57
CA PHE A 50 13.80 7.68 7.85
C PHE A 50 14.64 8.64 8.68
N SER A 51 15.97 8.63 8.51
CA SER A 51 16.90 9.48 9.27
C SER A 51 16.70 9.41 10.81
N GLY A 52 16.27 8.25 11.33
CA GLY A 52 15.95 8.07 12.75
C GLY A 52 14.69 8.78 13.26
N GLN A 53 13.91 9.41 12.39
CA GLN A 53 12.66 10.11 12.73
C GLN A 53 11.45 9.26 12.27
N THR A 54 10.46 9.13 13.14
CA THR A 54 9.21 8.41 12.85
C THR A 54 8.04 9.38 12.71
N TYR A 55 7.23 9.18 11.68
CA TYR A 55 6.06 9.98 11.36
C TYR A 55 4.83 9.09 11.23
N ILE A 56 3.71 9.53 11.82
CA ILE A 56 2.41 8.87 11.71
C ILE A 56 1.46 9.86 11.06
N ILE A 57 1.02 9.56 9.84
CA ILE A 57 0.17 10.42 9.03
C ILE A 57 -1.27 9.93 9.10
N ASP A 58 -2.18 10.80 9.52
CA ASP A 58 -3.61 10.53 9.58
C ASP A 58 -4.29 10.74 8.22
N ALA A 59 -4.45 9.64 7.48
CA ALA A 59 -5.12 9.65 6.19
C ALA A 59 -6.64 9.99 6.28
N LEU A 60 -7.23 9.99 7.48
CA LEU A 60 -8.63 10.36 7.70
C LEU A 60 -8.84 11.83 8.04
N SER A 61 -7.76 12.60 8.24
CA SER A 61 -7.82 14.02 8.61
C SER A 61 -8.17 14.98 7.46
N LYS A 62 -8.71 14.47 6.34
CA LYS A 62 -9.09 15.26 5.14
C LYS A 62 -7.94 16.11 4.57
N ILE A 63 -6.74 15.53 4.55
CA ILE A 63 -5.54 16.13 3.96
C ILE A 63 -5.25 15.51 2.58
N ASP A 64 -4.63 16.26 1.68
CA ASP A 64 -4.16 15.76 0.39
C ASP A 64 -2.82 15.04 0.56
N LEU A 65 -2.77 13.74 0.29
CA LEU A 65 -1.58 12.90 0.41
C LEU A 65 -0.64 12.99 -0.80
N THR A 66 -1.03 13.68 -1.87
CA THR A 66 -0.23 13.87 -3.10
C THR A 66 1.20 14.39 -2.86
N PRO A 67 1.47 15.29 -1.89
CA PRO A 67 2.83 15.75 -1.60
C PRO A 67 3.83 14.65 -1.27
N LEU A 68 3.38 13.48 -0.78
CA LEU A 68 4.26 12.34 -0.49
C LEU A 68 4.70 11.57 -1.76
N LYS A 69 3.93 11.68 -2.86
CA LYS A 69 4.13 10.91 -4.09
C LYS A 69 5.57 10.97 -4.64
N PRO A 70 6.25 12.13 -4.71
CA PRO A 70 7.63 12.20 -5.22
C PRO A 70 8.60 11.30 -4.44
N CYS A 71 8.46 11.21 -3.12
CA CYS A 71 9.32 10.38 -2.28
C CYS A 71 9.16 8.87 -2.61
N PHE A 72 7.92 8.44 -2.85
CA PHE A 72 7.64 7.06 -3.24
C PHE A 72 8.08 6.75 -4.68
N ASP A 73 8.08 7.75 -5.55
CA ASP A 73 8.49 7.63 -6.96
C ASP A 73 10.01 7.78 -7.19
N ASP A 74 10.76 8.23 -6.17
CA ASP A 74 12.21 8.38 -6.22
C ASP A 74 12.92 7.01 -6.23
N LYS A 75 13.80 6.76 -7.20
CA LYS A 75 14.58 5.50 -7.28
C LYS A 75 15.77 5.48 -6.31
N THR A 76 16.24 6.64 -5.89
CA THR A 76 17.43 6.77 -5.02
C THR A 76 17.12 6.38 -3.58
N ILE A 77 15.86 6.58 -3.13
CA ILE A 77 15.37 6.19 -1.81
C ILE A 77 14.77 4.79 -1.89
N ARG A 78 15.24 3.86 -1.06
CA ARG A 78 14.66 2.52 -0.96
C ARG A 78 13.44 2.53 -0.04
N LYS A 79 12.29 2.05 -0.51
CA LYS A 79 11.10 1.86 0.34
C LYS A 79 11.13 0.46 0.94
N ILE A 80 11.28 0.37 2.25
CA ILE A 80 11.35 -0.89 2.99
C ILE A 80 9.97 -1.16 3.60
N PHE A 81 9.42 -2.32 3.28
CA PHE A 81 8.17 -2.84 3.84
C PHE A 81 8.41 -4.17 4.55
N HIS A 82 7.42 -4.63 5.30
CA HIS A 82 7.29 -6.03 5.70
C HIS A 82 5.95 -6.57 5.19
N SER A 83 5.96 -7.60 4.34
CA SER A 83 4.72 -8.14 3.77
C SER A 83 3.89 -7.07 3.01
N GLY A 84 4.58 -6.17 2.32
CA GLY A 84 4.07 -4.87 1.86
C GLY A 84 3.12 -4.88 0.66
N ARG A 85 2.63 -6.06 0.26
CA ARG A 85 1.85 -6.22 -0.98
C ARG A 85 0.59 -5.36 -0.99
N GLN A 86 -0.12 -5.31 0.14
CA GLN A 86 -1.37 -4.56 0.24
C GLN A 86 -1.12 -3.05 0.35
N ASP A 87 -0.06 -2.65 1.04
CA ASP A 87 0.38 -1.24 1.16
C ASP A 87 0.71 -0.66 -0.22
N VAL A 88 1.46 -1.43 -1.01
CA VAL A 88 1.83 -1.06 -2.38
C VAL A 88 0.59 -0.92 -3.28
N GLU A 89 -0.41 -1.79 -3.12
CA GLU A 89 -1.70 -1.68 -3.82
C GLU A 89 -2.44 -0.38 -3.43
N ILE A 90 -2.43 -0.03 -2.14
CA ILE A 90 -3.02 1.22 -1.64
C ILE A 90 -2.34 2.43 -2.29
N PHE A 91 -1.01 2.51 -2.27
CA PHE A 91 -0.27 3.63 -2.88
C PHE A 91 -0.48 3.73 -4.40
N TYR A 92 -0.51 2.59 -5.09
CA TYR A 92 -0.82 2.58 -6.52
C TYR A 92 -2.21 3.15 -6.82
N ARG A 93 -3.21 2.82 -6.00
CA ARG A 93 -4.57 3.36 -6.16
C ARG A 93 -4.66 4.84 -5.79
N LEU A 94 -3.88 5.30 -4.83
CA LEU A 94 -3.82 6.71 -4.43
C LEU A 94 -3.18 7.59 -5.50
N TRP A 95 -2.09 7.14 -6.11
CA TRP A 95 -1.24 8.01 -6.93
C TRP A 95 -1.05 7.56 -8.39
N GLY A 96 -1.63 6.41 -8.77
CA GLY A 96 -1.44 5.81 -10.10
C GLY A 96 -0.01 5.32 -10.36
N VAL A 97 0.86 5.33 -9.35
CA VAL A 97 2.27 4.95 -9.46
C VAL A 97 2.65 3.93 -8.40
N MET A 98 3.43 2.95 -8.82
CA MET A 98 4.03 1.98 -7.92
C MET A 98 5.23 2.62 -7.22
N PRO A 99 5.40 2.45 -5.89
CA PRO A 99 6.63 2.84 -5.23
C PRO A 99 7.84 2.21 -5.93
N LYS A 100 8.89 3.01 -6.18
CA LYS A 100 10.11 2.54 -6.84
C LYS A 100 11.14 2.05 -5.82
N ASN A 101 12.07 1.16 -6.19
CA ASN A 101 13.13 0.66 -5.30
C ASN A 101 12.56 0.08 -3.98
N ILE A 102 11.64 -0.89 -4.11
CA ILE A 102 11.03 -1.57 -2.97
C ILE A 102 11.96 -2.67 -2.45
N ALA A 103 12.06 -2.79 -1.13
CA ALA A 103 12.56 -3.97 -0.44
C ALA A 103 11.48 -4.49 0.52
N ASP A 104 11.26 -5.79 0.54
CA ASP A 104 10.32 -6.45 1.44
C ASP A 104 11.08 -7.39 2.38
N THR A 105 11.02 -7.11 3.68
CA THR A 105 11.75 -7.87 4.71
C THR A 105 11.18 -9.27 4.92
N GLN A 106 9.90 -9.53 4.60
CA GLN A 106 9.34 -10.88 4.62
C GLN A 106 9.94 -11.74 3.50
N ILE A 107 10.01 -11.19 2.28
CA ILE A 107 10.64 -11.86 1.13
C ILE A 107 12.13 -12.09 1.40
N LEU A 108 12.82 -11.09 1.96
CA LEU A 108 14.20 -11.24 2.38
C LEU A 108 14.34 -12.33 3.44
N GLY A 109 13.48 -12.32 4.46
CA GLY A 109 13.41 -13.34 5.51
C GLY A 109 13.27 -14.76 4.94
N MET A 110 12.41 -14.94 3.95
CA MET A 110 12.27 -16.22 3.24
C MET A 110 13.59 -16.67 2.61
N VAL A 111 14.26 -15.79 1.87
CA VAL A 111 15.53 -16.13 1.20
C VAL A 111 16.69 -16.34 2.21
N THR A 112 16.62 -15.65 3.35
CA THR A 112 17.62 -15.76 4.41
C THR A 112 17.40 -16.94 5.35
N GLY A 113 16.30 -17.69 5.20
CA GLY A 113 16.06 -18.96 5.89
C GLY A 113 15.06 -18.91 7.05
N PHE A 114 14.24 -17.86 7.15
CA PHE A 114 13.19 -17.74 8.18
C PHE A 114 11.86 -18.40 7.78
N GLY A 115 11.81 -19.09 6.64
CA GLY A 115 10.61 -19.71 6.09
C GLY A 115 9.78 -18.76 5.22
N GLU A 116 8.77 -19.31 4.54
CA GLU A 116 8.05 -18.62 3.45
C GLU A 116 7.27 -17.38 3.89
N SER A 117 6.79 -17.34 5.13
CA SER A 117 5.95 -16.26 5.65
C SER A 117 6.33 -15.88 7.09
N VAL A 118 7.59 -15.48 7.29
CA VAL A 118 8.04 -14.96 8.59
C VAL A 118 7.27 -13.68 8.95
N SER A 119 6.84 -13.56 10.20
CA SER A 119 6.18 -12.36 10.71
C SER A 119 7.20 -11.27 11.11
N TYR A 120 6.74 -10.02 11.14
CA TYR A 120 7.56 -8.88 11.56
C TYR A 120 8.10 -9.09 12.98
N GLU A 121 7.24 -9.49 13.93
CA GLU A 121 7.64 -9.81 15.30
C GLU A 121 8.74 -10.88 15.35
N LYS A 122 8.62 -11.98 14.59
CA LYS A 122 9.65 -13.02 14.55
C LYS A 122 10.99 -12.47 14.03
N LEU A 123 10.95 -11.58 13.03
CA LEU A 123 12.16 -10.91 12.56
C LEU A 123 12.74 -9.96 13.61
N CYS A 124 11.91 -9.17 14.30
CA CYS A 124 12.37 -8.32 15.40
C CYS A 124 13.05 -9.11 16.51
N ASP A 125 12.45 -10.21 16.96
CA ASP A 125 13.01 -11.05 18.01
C ASP A 125 14.30 -11.74 17.55
N ALA A 126 14.31 -12.33 16.35
CA ALA A 126 15.46 -13.04 15.86
C ALA A 126 16.65 -12.14 15.54
N THR A 127 16.41 -10.94 15.02
CA THR A 127 17.48 -10.03 14.55
C THR A 127 17.87 -8.99 15.58
N LEU A 128 16.93 -8.49 16.39
CA LEU A 128 17.15 -7.41 17.36
C LEU A 128 16.93 -7.85 18.81
N ARG A 129 16.50 -9.10 19.07
CA ARG A 129 16.14 -9.58 20.43
C ARG A 129 15.05 -8.72 21.08
N LYS A 130 14.15 -8.16 20.26
CA LYS A 130 13.06 -7.28 20.68
C LYS A 130 11.73 -7.99 20.52
N LYS A 131 10.98 -8.11 21.62
CA LYS A 131 9.59 -8.56 21.61
C LYS A 131 8.66 -7.39 21.29
N LEU A 132 7.71 -7.60 20.39
CA LEU A 132 6.69 -6.61 20.04
C LEU A 132 5.39 -6.93 20.75
N ASP A 133 4.64 -5.88 21.11
CA ASP A 133 3.25 -6.02 21.53
C ASP A 133 2.36 -6.05 20.29
N LYS A 134 1.52 -7.08 20.15
CA LYS A 134 0.56 -7.24 19.05
C LYS A 134 -0.85 -6.77 19.39
N SER A 135 -1.06 -6.25 20.59
CA SER A 135 -2.39 -5.95 21.11
C SER A 135 -3.22 -5.00 20.24
N GLN A 136 -2.57 -4.22 19.36
CA GLN A 136 -3.23 -3.21 18.52
C GLN A 136 -3.41 -3.63 17.05
N GLN A 137 -2.84 -4.76 16.62
CA GLN A 137 -2.85 -5.24 15.23
C GLN A 137 -4.26 -5.39 14.64
N HIS A 138 -5.24 -5.74 15.47
CA HIS A 138 -6.63 -5.99 15.06
C HIS A 138 -7.63 -5.03 15.72
N THR A 139 -7.26 -3.76 15.82
CA THR A 139 -8.14 -2.70 16.36
C THR A 139 -8.86 -1.91 15.27
N ASP A 140 -9.87 -1.11 15.64
CA ASP A 140 -10.54 -0.24 14.68
C ASP A 140 -9.68 1.00 14.38
N TRP A 141 -8.81 0.86 13.38
CA TRP A 141 -7.97 1.95 12.85
C TRP A 141 -8.76 3.08 12.20
N GLY A 142 -10.06 2.88 11.93
CA GLY A 142 -10.96 3.91 11.43
C GLY A 142 -11.51 4.84 12.52
N LYS A 143 -11.33 4.49 13.80
CA LYS A 143 -11.82 5.28 14.93
C LYS A 143 -10.89 6.46 15.22
N ARG A 144 -11.47 7.60 15.59
CA ARG A 144 -10.75 8.79 16.08
C ARG A 144 -11.36 9.27 17.41
N PRO A 145 -10.54 9.87 18.32
CA PRO A 145 -9.08 9.92 18.25
C PRO A 145 -8.44 8.53 18.39
N LEU A 146 -7.22 8.37 17.88
CA LEU A 146 -6.44 7.16 18.11
C LEU A 146 -5.98 7.12 19.57
N SER A 147 -5.93 5.94 20.15
CA SER A 147 -5.35 5.77 21.49
C SER A 147 -3.82 5.87 21.42
N GLN A 148 -3.20 6.24 22.54
CA GLN A 148 -1.74 6.24 22.64
C GLN A 148 -1.13 4.88 22.28
N ARG A 149 -1.77 3.77 22.71
CA ARG A 149 -1.31 2.41 22.39
C ARG A 149 -1.30 2.14 20.89
N GLN A 150 -2.33 2.59 20.17
CA GLN A 150 -2.38 2.47 18.70
C GLN A 150 -1.25 3.26 18.03
N LEU A 151 -0.98 4.47 18.50
CA LEU A 151 0.11 5.29 17.97
C LEU A 151 1.48 4.68 18.26
N ASP A 152 1.69 4.18 19.48
CA ASP A 152 2.93 3.49 19.87
C ASP A 152 3.15 2.23 19.03
N TYR A 153 2.10 1.42 18.83
CA TYR A 153 2.12 0.26 17.95
C TYR A 153 2.49 0.63 16.51
N ALA A 154 1.78 1.60 15.92
CA ALA A 154 2.04 2.07 14.56
C ALA A 154 3.49 2.56 14.38
N ALA A 155 4.04 3.27 15.37
CA ALA A 155 5.45 3.66 15.34
C ALA A 155 6.40 2.45 15.36
N THR A 156 6.07 1.37 16.08
CA THR A 156 6.92 0.17 16.16
C THR A 156 7.02 -0.63 14.86
N ASP A 157 6.04 -0.53 13.98
CA ASP A 157 6.06 -1.24 12.69
C ASP A 157 7.09 -0.71 11.70
N VAL A 158 7.55 0.54 11.88
CA VAL A 158 8.53 1.17 10.98
C VAL A 158 9.89 1.47 11.61
N VAL A 159 9.96 1.71 12.93
CA VAL A 159 11.18 2.24 13.58
C VAL A 159 12.41 1.31 13.47
N ASP A 160 12.19 0.00 13.46
CA ASP A 160 13.25 -1.01 13.46
C ASP A 160 13.38 -1.70 12.10
N LEU A 161 12.50 -1.40 11.15
CA LEU A 161 12.41 -2.08 9.87
C LEU A 161 13.67 -1.89 9.00
N GLU A 162 14.27 -0.70 9.03
CA GLU A 162 15.56 -0.43 8.37
C GLU A 162 16.69 -1.29 8.96
N LYS A 163 16.81 -1.37 10.29
CA LYS A 163 17.83 -2.18 10.97
C LYS A 163 17.66 -3.67 10.66
N ILE A 164 16.42 -4.14 10.60
CA ILE A 164 16.10 -5.52 10.22
C ILE A 164 16.53 -5.78 8.79
N TYR A 165 16.18 -4.89 7.86
CA TYR A 165 16.62 -4.97 6.47
C TYR A 165 18.15 -5.05 6.35
N GLU A 166 18.88 -4.17 7.05
CA GLU A 166 20.34 -4.18 7.04
C GLU A 166 20.94 -5.50 7.55
N LYS A 167 20.40 -6.05 8.64
CA LYS A 167 20.83 -7.35 9.18
C LYS A 167 20.54 -8.49 8.20
N LEU A 168 19.37 -8.47 7.56
CA LEU A 168 19.01 -9.46 6.56
C LEU A 168 19.94 -9.38 5.34
N VAL A 169 20.34 -8.19 4.90
CA VAL A 169 21.21 -8.00 3.73
C VAL A 169 22.68 -8.30 4.03
N LYS A 170 23.19 -7.89 5.19
CA LYS A 170 24.61 -8.06 5.58
C LYS A 170 25.04 -9.52 5.61
N GLY A 171 24.13 -10.44 5.94
CA GLY A 171 24.41 -11.88 6.01
C GLY A 171 24.39 -12.63 4.68
N GLN A 172 24.16 -11.97 3.52
CA GLN A 172 23.69 -12.68 2.32
C GLN A 172 24.69 -12.84 1.16
N GLY A 173 25.79 -12.08 1.07
CA GLY A 173 26.81 -12.26 0.02
C GLY A 173 26.23 -12.58 -1.39
N LYS A 174 26.52 -13.78 -1.93
CA LYS A 174 25.99 -14.26 -3.23
C LYS A 174 24.46 -14.37 -3.30
N LYS A 175 23.76 -14.67 -2.20
CA LYS A 175 22.27 -14.68 -2.16
C LYS A 175 21.69 -13.28 -2.40
N LEU A 176 22.42 -12.21 -2.07
CA LEU A 176 21.99 -10.83 -2.32
C LEU A 176 21.88 -10.51 -3.82
N ILE A 177 22.74 -11.13 -4.65
CA ILE A 177 22.69 -11.00 -6.12
C ILE A 177 21.41 -11.66 -6.66
N ILE A 178 21.03 -12.82 -6.12
CA ILE A 178 19.80 -13.53 -6.49
C ILE A 178 18.57 -12.70 -6.08
N LEU A 179 18.56 -12.15 -4.86
CA LEU A 179 17.51 -11.25 -4.38
C LEU A 179 17.33 -10.03 -5.28
N LYS A 180 18.41 -9.34 -5.66
CA LYS A 180 18.33 -8.18 -6.59
C LYS A 180 17.69 -8.55 -7.93
N LYS A 181 17.99 -9.76 -8.46
CA LYS A 181 17.33 -10.25 -9.69
C LYS A 181 15.85 -10.58 -9.47
N SER A 182 15.49 -11.18 -8.34
CA SER A 182 14.09 -11.51 -8.00
C SER A 182 13.24 -10.28 -7.71
N PHE A 183 13.80 -9.21 -7.11
CA PHE A 183 13.11 -7.93 -6.92
C PHE A 183 12.95 -7.16 -8.24
N ASN A 184 13.97 -7.16 -9.12
CA ASN A 184 13.83 -6.64 -10.50
C ASN A 184 12.85 -7.49 -11.34
N GLY A 185 12.64 -8.75 -10.95
CA GLY A 185 11.68 -9.68 -11.51
C GLY A 185 10.31 -9.66 -10.82
N PHE A 186 10.11 -8.86 -9.75
CA PHE A 186 8.77 -8.60 -9.21
C PHE A 186 8.03 -7.90 -10.34
N PRO A 187 7.10 -8.58 -11.03
CA PRO A 187 6.69 -8.08 -12.31
C PRO A 187 5.74 -6.95 -11.99
N GLN A 188 6.25 -5.72 -12.02
CA GLN A 188 5.44 -4.50 -12.02
C GLN A 188 4.33 -4.72 -13.05
N LYS A 189 4.66 -5.25 -14.24
CA LYS A 189 3.67 -5.72 -15.22
C LYS A 189 2.67 -6.76 -14.72
N LYS A 190 3.00 -7.80 -13.94
CA LYS A 190 1.99 -8.78 -13.45
C LYS A 190 1.12 -8.19 -12.36
N LEU A 191 1.65 -7.36 -11.46
CA LEU A 191 0.81 -6.68 -10.46
C LEU A 191 -0.04 -5.59 -11.12
N THR A 192 0.54 -4.76 -11.98
CA THR A 192 -0.16 -3.78 -12.82
C THR A 192 -1.19 -4.45 -13.71
N ASN A 193 -0.91 -5.61 -14.32
CA ASN A 193 -1.86 -6.38 -15.13
C ASN A 193 -2.92 -7.09 -14.27
N ALA A 194 -2.57 -7.63 -13.09
CA ALA A 194 -3.55 -8.23 -12.19
C ALA A 194 -4.52 -7.16 -11.67
N ILE A 195 -4.00 -5.99 -11.30
CA ILE A 195 -4.78 -4.82 -10.88
C ILE A 195 -5.56 -4.23 -12.06
N GLN A 196 -4.98 -4.09 -13.26
CA GLN A 196 -5.70 -3.66 -14.48
C GLN A 196 -6.74 -4.67 -14.93
N MET A 197 -6.53 -5.98 -14.77
CA MET A 197 -7.54 -7.01 -15.02
C MET A 197 -8.67 -6.94 -13.98
N GLN A 198 -8.37 -6.61 -12.72
CA GLN A 198 -9.38 -6.40 -11.68
C GLN A 198 -10.17 -5.09 -11.88
N LEU A 199 -9.52 -4.04 -12.39
CA LEU A 199 -10.14 -2.75 -12.73
C LEU A 199 -10.87 -2.78 -14.09
N GLY A 200 -10.41 -3.63 -15.04
CA GLY A 200 -10.87 -3.71 -16.43
C GLY A 200 -11.97 -4.76 -16.70
N LYS A 201 -12.38 -5.56 -15.69
CA LYS A 201 -13.52 -6.50 -15.79
C LYS A 201 -14.91 -5.82 -15.84
N LYS A 202 -15.01 -4.61 -16.39
CA LYS A 202 -16.27 -3.96 -16.79
C LYS A 202 -16.10 -3.26 -18.14
N SER A 203 -15.91 -4.05 -19.19
CA SER A 203 -16.47 -3.75 -20.51
C SER A 203 -16.42 -5.01 -21.36
N GLY A 204 -17.35 -5.93 -21.10
CA GLY A 204 -17.67 -6.97 -22.07
C GLY A 204 -18.32 -6.31 -23.28
N SER A 205 -17.51 -5.90 -24.27
CA SER A 205 -18.02 -5.75 -25.64
C SER A 205 -18.13 -7.15 -26.23
N ALA A 206 -19.34 -7.72 -26.15
CA ALA A 206 -19.68 -8.87 -26.97
C ALA A 206 -19.90 -8.38 -28.40
N ALA A 207 -18.90 -8.58 -29.25
CA ALA A 207 -19.11 -8.57 -30.69
C ALA A 207 -19.85 -9.87 -31.08
N LEU A 208 -21.09 -9.74 -31.55
CA LEU A 208 -21.80 -10.80 -32.27
C LEU A 208 -22.26 -10.26 -33.62
N LYS A 209 -21.72 -10.83 -34.70
CA LYS A 209 -22.15 -10.58 -36.08
C LYS A 209 -23.29 -11.55 -36.45
N LYS A 210 -24.46 -10.95 -36.75
CA LYS A 210 -25.47 -11.25 -37.81
C LYS A 210 -26.23 -12.62 -37.78
N PRO A 211 -27.26 -12.84 -38.64
CA PRO A 211 -28.56 -12.13 -38.76
C PRO A 211 -29.76 -13.13 -38.83
N PHE A 212 -31.02 -12.71 -38.58
CA PHE A 212 -32.23 -13.08 -39.37
C PHE A 212 -33.54 -12.57 -38.74
N SER A 213 -34.55 -12.46 -39.62
CA SER A 213 -35.90 -11.89 -39.53
C SER A 213 -36.94 -12.65 -38.69
N GLY A 214 -37.97 -11.93 -38.20
CA GLY A 214 -39.32 -12.49 -38.02
C GLY A 214 -40.12 -12.01 -36.81
N GLY A 215 -41.08 -11.11 -37.03
CA GLY A 215 -42.50 -11.19 -36.63
C GLY A 215 -42.99 -11.42 -35.18
N VAL A 216 -43.79 -10.42 -34.72
CA VAL A 216 -45.14 -10.49 -34.09
C VAL A 216 -45.35 -10.72 -32.56
N SER A 217 -45.94 -9.67 -31.95
CA SER A 217 -46.96 -9.55 -30.87
C SER A 217 -46.78 -10.01 -29.40
N ASN A 218 -47.09 -9.03 -28.53
CA ASN A 218 -47.95 -9.05 -27.32
C ASN A 218 -47.60 -9.92 -26.09
N LEU A 219 -47.33 -9.26 -24.96
CA LEU A 219 -48.20 -9.14 -23.76
C LEU A 219 -47.36 -8.74 -22.53
N LEU A 220 -47.79 -7.67 -21.85
CA LEU A 220 -47.34 -7.29 -20.50
C LEU A 220 -48.05 -8.18 -19.46
N PRO A 221 -47.45 -8.38 -18.26
CA PRO A 221 -47.72 -7.45 -17.15
C PRO A 221 -46.49 -7.03 -16.33
N ARG A 222 -46.59 -5.83 -15.73
CA ARG A 222 -45.75 -5.28 -14.63
C ARG A 222 -46.41 -5.62 -13.25
N PRO A 223 -45.85 -5.24 -12.09
CA PRO A 223 -44.46 -5.35 -11.60
C PRO A 223 -44.39 -5.87 -10.14
N GLU A 224 -43.20 -6.26 -9.64
CA GLU A 224 -42.91 -6.13 -8.19
C GLU A 224 -41.56 -5.45 -7.94
N LYS A 225 -41.60 -4.49 -7.01
CA LYS A 225 -40.57 -3.50 -6.69
C LYS A 225 -39.45 -4.12 -5.84
N LYS A 226 -38.19 -4.01 -6.30
CA LYS A 226 -37.04 -3.75 -5.42
C LYS A 226 -36.13 -2.71 -6.07
N SER A 227 -35.98 -1.59 -5.36
CA SER A 227 -35.13 -0.45 -5.71
C SER A 227 -33.65 -0.84 -5.69
N PRO A 228 -32.88 -0.59 -6.77
CA PRO A 228 -31.43 -0.47 -6.68
C PRO A 228 -31.05 1.02 -6.64
N LEU A 229 -30.58 1.47 -5.48
CA LEU A 229 -29.87 2.74 -5.36
C LEU A 229 -28.64 2.71 -6.28
N LYS A 230 -28.69 3.54 -7.33
CA LYS A 230 -27.58 3.82 -8.25
C LYS A 230 -26.37 4.31 -7.46
N GLN A 231 -25.26 3.58 -7.53
CA GLN A 231 -23.93 4.13 -7.26
C GLN A 231 -23.43 4.82 -8.53
N THR A 232 -23.32 6.15 -8.48
CA THR A 232 -22.62 6.94 -9.49
C THR A 232 -21.11 6.81 -9.25
N GLN A 233 -20.39 6.25 -10.21
CA GLN A 233 -18.94 6.36 -10.31
C GLN A 233 -18.60 7.82 -10.68
N PRO A 234 -17.59 8.47 -10.06
CA PRO A 234 -17.04 9.68 -10.65
C PRO A 234 -16.30 9.31 -11.95
N GLU A 235 -16.58 10.08 -12.98
CA GLU A 235 -16.10 9.90 -14.35
C GLU A 235 -14.56 9.83 -14.42
N ALA A 236 -14.06 8.87 -15.18
CA ALA A 236 -12.63 8.74 -15.46
C ALA A 236 -12.19 9.92 -16.35
N ILE A 237 -11.41 10.85 -15.79
CA ILE A 237 -10.67 11.84 -16.57
C ILE A 237 -9.59 11.10 -17.35
N LEU A 238 -9.82 10.94 -18.65
CA LEU A 238 -8.92 10.31 -19.60
C LEU A 238 -7.76 11.27 -19.91
N LEU A 239 -6.69 11.25 -19.11
CA LEU A 239 -5.43 11.88 -19.51
C LEU A 239 -4.76 11.02 -20.59
N LYS A 240 -4.89 11.46 -21.84
CA LYS A 240 -4.04 11.03 -22.95
C LYS A 240 -2.59 11.42 -22.61
N THR A 241 -1.75 10.46 -22.22
CA THR A 241 -0.30 10.63 -22.29
C THR A 241 0.18 10.21 -23.66
N THR A 242 0.62 11.20 -24.43
CA THR A 242 1.41 11.02 -25.64
C THR A 242 2.88 10.86 -25.20
N TYR A 243 3.49 9.76 -25.66
CA TYR A 243 4.91 9.36 -25.60
C TYR A 243 5.53 9.00 -24.24
#